data_AF-A0A8S3FTK8-F1
#
_entry.id   AF-A0A8S3FTK8-F1
#
_cell.length_a   1.000
_cell.length_b   1.000
_cell.length_c   1.000
_cell.angle_alpha   90.00
_cell.angle_beta   90.00
_cell.angle_gamma   90.00
#
_symmetry.space_group_name_H-M   'P 1'
#
loop_
_entity.id
_entity.type
_entity.pdbx_description
1 polymer ?
#
loop_
_entity_poly.entity_id
_entity_poly.type
_entity_poly.pdbx_seq_one_letter_code
_entity_poly.pdbx_strand_id
1 'polypeptide(L)' 'MLANLIVVFNKKTDGDIGAVFGLGFPPMKGGPFHFMDTYGISNILDVMNNFQSEYGNRFAPTQLLINMASENKKFYS' A
#
# COMPACT_ATOMS: atom_id res chain seq x y z
N MET A 1 9.64 -1.26 5.62
CA MET A 1 8.78 -1.96 6.61
C MET A 1 7.33 -2.07 6.13
N LEU A 2 6.73 -1.01 5.56
CA LEU A 2 5.37 -1.05 5.00
C LEU A 2 5.19 -1.97 3.76
N ALA A 3 6.22 -2.14 2.92
CA ALA A 3 6.15 -2.96 1.71
C ALA A 3 5.86 -4.46 2.00
N ASN A 4 6.29 -4.98 3.15
CA ASN A 4 6.08 -6.39 3.52
C ASN A 4 4.75 -6.63 4.26
N LEU A 5 4.06 -5.57 4.71
CA LEU A 5 2.81 -5.69 5.44
C LEU A 5 1.65 -6.11 4.52
N ILE A 6 1.75 -5.78 3.23
CA ILE A 6 0.74 -6.09 2.21
C ILE A 6 0.59 -7.60 1.96
N VAL A 7 1.61 -8.40 2.28
CA VAL A 7 1.67 -9.84 1.91
C VAL A 7 1.08 -10.77 3.00
N VAL A 8 0.82 -10.27 4.21
CA VAL A 8 0.48 -11.14 5.37
C VAL A 8 -1.04 -11.23 5.64
N PHE A 9 -1.85 -10.29 5.15
CA PHE A 9 -3.27 -10.24 5.51
C PHE A 9 -4.17 -11.06 4.58
N ASN A 10 -4.93 -11.99 5.17
CA ASN A 10 -5.93 -12.81 4.47
C ASN A 10 -7.12 -11.99 3.94
N LYS A 11 -7.40 -10.81 4.51
CA LYS A 11 -8.41 -9.85 4.05
C LYS A 11 -7.88 -8.43 4.15
N LYS A 12 -8.17 -7.63 3.12
CA LYS A 12 -7.76 -6.21 2.99
C LYS A 12 -8.32 -5.39 4.16
N THR A 13 -9.56 -5.66 4.54
CA THR A 13 -10.27 -5.03 5.67
C THR A 13 -9.57 -5.26 7.01
N ASP A 14 -9.06 -6.48 7.26
CA ASP A 14 -8.37 -6.80 8.51
C ASP A 14 -7.03 -6.07 8.60
N GLY A 15 -6.34 -5.91 7.45
CA GLY A 15 -5.12 -5.13 7.35
C GLY A 15 -5.35 -3.64 7.57
N ASP A 16 -6.46 -3.09 7.08
CA ASP A 16 -6.84 -1.70 7.32
C ASP A 16 -7.20 -1.44 8.79
N ILE A 17 -8.03 -2.30 9.38
CA ILE A 17 -8.39 -2.23 10.81
C ILE A 17 -7.13 -2.38 11.68
N GLY A 18 -6.27 -3.36 11.39
CA GLY A 18 -5.03 -3.59 12.11
C GLY A 18 -4.06 -2.41 12.00
N ALA A 19 -3.99 -1.75 10.86
CA ALA A 19 -3.15 -0.57 10.69
C ALA A 19 -3.70 0.66 11.43
N VAL A 20 -5.02 0.89 11.39
CA VAL A 20 -5.65 2.02 12.10
C VAL A 20 -5.56 1.84 13.61
N PHE A 21 -5.96 0.69 14.14
CA PHE A 21 -6.03 0.46 15.59
C PHE A 21 -4.72 -0.04 16.20
N GLY A 22 -3.87 -0.74 15.44
CA GLY A 22 -2.61 -1.30 15.93
C GLY A 22 -1.39 -0.44 15.67
N LEU A 23 -1.30 0.18 14.47
CA LEU A 23 -0.14 0.99 14.07
C LEU A 23 -0.39 2.51 14.18
N GLY A 24 -1.62 2.92 14.51
CA GLY A 24 -2.00 4.34 14.61
C GLY A 24 -2.15 5.03 13.25
N PHE A 25 -2.47 4.29 12.19
CA PHE A 25 -2.71 4.90 10.88
C PHE A 25 -3.93 5.86 10.96
N PRO A 26 -3.90 7.02 10.28
CA PRO A 26 -4.96 8.02 10.40
C PRO A 26 -6.34 7.44 10.07
N PRO A 27 -7.31 7.46 11.01
CA PRO A 27 -8.62 6.83 10.81
C PRO A 27 -9.42 7.50 9.69
N MET A 28 -9.22 8.80 9.46
CA MET A 28 -9.86 9.54 8.37
C MET A 28 -9.52 8.99 6.97
N LYS A 29 -8.41 8.26 6.83
CA LYS A 29 -7.97 7.67 5.56
C LYS A 29 -8.43 6.22 5.38
N GLY A 30 -9.18 5.66 6.34
CA GLY A 30 -9.75 4.31 6.24
C GLY A 30 -8.77 3.15 6.33
N GLY A 31 -7.46 3.42 6.46
CA GLY A 31 -6.39 2.43 6.44
C GLY A 31 -5.51 2.53 5.19
N PRO A 32 -4.36 1.85 5.18
CA PRO A 32 -3.40 1.89 4.07
C PRO A 32 -3.99 1.42 2.73
N PHE A 33 -4.81 0.37 2.70
CA PHE A 33 -5.40 -0.13 1.44
C PHE A 33 -6.44 0.84 0.89
N HIS A 34 -7.31 1.39 1.76
CA HIS A 34 -8.27 2.42 1.35
C HIS A 34 -7.58 3.70 0.85
N PHE A 35 -6.51 4.10 1.53
CA PHE A 35 -5.68 5.23 1.10
C PHE A 35 -5.04 4.98 -0.26
N MET A 36 -4.53 3.78 -0.53
CA MET A 36 -3.94 3.43 -1.83
C MET A 36 -4.96 3.54 -2.98
N ASP A 37 -6.22 3.19 -2.74
CA ASP A 37 -7.29 3.33 -3.74
C ASP A 37 -7.70 4.79 -3.99
N THR A 38 -7.64 5.63 -2.96
CA THR A 38 -7.98 7.06 -3.04
C THR A 38 -6.84 7.86 -3.68
N TYR A 39 -5.60 7.54 -3.33
CA TYR A 39 -4.41 8.21 -3.83
C TYR A 39 -3.99 7.71 -5.22
N GLY A 40 -4.33 6.45 -5.55
CA GLY A 40 -4.01 5.80 -6.82
C GLY A 40 -2.74 4.96 -6.73
N ILE A 41 -2.83 3.71 -7.20
CA ILE A 41 -1.72 2.74 -7.14
C ILE A 41 -0.50 3.22 -7.93
N SER A 42 -0.69 3.85 -9.09
CA SER A 42 0.41 4.40 -9.89
C SER A 42 1.20 5.48 -9.15
N ASN A 43 0.51 6.38 -8.44
CA ASN A 43 1.15 7.42 -7.64
C ASN A 43 1.94 6.82 -6.47
N ILE A 44 1.43 5.74 -5.86
CA ILE A 44 2.15 4.99 -4.82
C ILE A 44 3.44 4.39 -5.40
N LEU A 45 3.39 3.80 -6.59
CA LEU A 45 4.57 3.24 -7.24
C LEU A 45 5.64 4.29 -7.52
N ASP A 46 5.26 5.47 -8.00
CA ASP A 46 6.20 6.56 -8.25
C ASP A 46 6.90 7.01 -6.96
N VAL A 47 6.13 7.16 -5.88
CA VAL A 47 6.67 7.48 -4.55
C VAL A 47 7.60 6.37 -4.05
N MET A 48 7.23 5.10 -4.22
CA MET A 48 8.06 3.95 -3.83
C MET A 48 9.35 3.89 -4.64
N ASN A 49 9.31 4.13 -5.95
CA ASN A 49 10.48 4.17 -6.82
C ASN A 49 11.44 5.31 -6.43
N ASN A 50 10.90 6.49 -6.13
CA ASN A 50 11.70 7.61 -5.63
C ASN A 50 12.39 7.25 -4.30
N PHE A 51 11.65 6.64 -3.37
CA PHE A 51 12.23 6.20 -2.10
C PHE A 51 13.20 5.01 -2.26
N GLN A 52 12.99 4.14 -3.24
CA GLN A 52 13.94 3.07 -3.55
C GLN A 52 15.26 3.65 -4.05
N SER A 53 15.21 4.70 -4.88
CA SER A 53 16.40 5.40 -5.36
C SER A 53 17.18 6.06 -4.21
N GLU A 54 16.47 6.67 -3.27
CA GLU A 54 17.10 7.45 -2.18
C GLU A 54 17.52 6.58 -0.98
N TYR A 55 16.71 5.59 -0.59
CA TYR A 55 16.88 4.81 0.64
C TYR A 55 17.17 3.32 0.40
N GLY A 56 17.25 2.91 -0.87
CA GLY A 56 17.58 1.56 -1.32
C GLY A 56 16.39 0.58 -1.36
N ASN A 57 16.71 -0.68 -1.62
CA ASN A 57 15.74 -1.75 -1.96
C ASN A 57 14.66 -2.05 -0.90
N ARG A 58 14.73 -1.47 0.31
CA ARG A 58 13.68 -1.62 1.35
C ARG A 58 12.35 -0.96 0.97
N PHE A 59 12.38 -0.05 0.00
CA PHE A 59 11.22 0.65 -0.54
C PHE A 59 10.81 0.15 -1.92
N ALA A 60 11.43 -0.95 -2.40
CA ALA A 60 11.07 -1.50 -3.69
C ALA A 60 9.58 -1.88 -3.73
N PRO A 61 8.85 -1.46 -4.78
CA PRO A 61 7.44 -1.82 -4.93
C PRO A 61 7.29 -3.33 -5.08
N THR A 62 6.21 -3.86 -4.51
CA THR A 62 5.90 -5.29 -4.62
C THR A 62 5.32 -5.60 -6.00
N GLN A 63 5.55 -6.82 -6.49
CA GLN A 63 5.02 -7.25 -7.80
C GLN A 63 3.50 -7.13 -7.89
N LEU A 64 2.79 -7.34 -6.77
CA LEU A 64 1.34 -7.14 -6.69
C LEU A 64 0.94 -5.70 -7.04
N LEU A 65 1.61 -4.70 -6.47
CA LEU A 65 1.30 -3.29 -6.73
C LEU A 65 1.64 -2.91 -8.18
N ILE A 66 2.73 -3.45 -8.72
CA ILE A 66 3.11 -3.25 -10.13
C ILE A 66 2.01 -3.78 -11.06
N ASN A 67 1.56 -5.01 -10.84
CA ASN A 67 0.50 -5.63 -11.64
C ASN A 67 -0.82 -4.86 -11.50
N MET A 68 -1.17 -4.45 -10.27
CA MET A 68 -2.37 -3.66 -10.02
C MET A 68 -2.34 -2.30 -10.72
N ALA A 69 -1.19 -1.63 -10.78
CA ALA A 69 -1.04 -0.39 -11.52
C ALA A 69 -1.21 -0.61 -13.03
N SER A 70 -0.60 -1.67 -13.59
CA SER A 70 -0.74 -1.97 -15.03
C SER A 70 -2.18 -2.31 -15.42
N GLU A 71 -2.93 -2.91 -14.51
CA GLU A 71 -4.32 -3.33 -14.75
C GLU A 71 -5.34 -2.28 -14.26
N ASN A 72 -4.88 -1.13 -13.74
CA ASN A 72 -5.70 -0.08 -13.15
C ASN A 72 -6.71 -0.62 -12.10
N LYS A 73 -6.26 -1.60 -11.31
CA LYS A 73 -7.06 -2.29 -10.29
C LYS A 73 -7.00 -1.57 -8.95
N LYS A 74 -8.08 -1.72 -8.18
CA LYS A 74 -8.22 -1.21 -6.82
C LYS A 74 -8.28 -2.36 -5.81
N PHE A 75 -7.93 -2.09 -4.56
CA PHE A 75 -8.05 -3.03 -3.46
C PHE A 75 -9.52 -3.29 -3.10
N TYR A 76 -10.38 -2.27 -3.08
CA TYR A 76 -11.79 -2.40 -2.68
C TYR A 76 -12.78 -2.41 -3.84
N SER A 77 -12.34 -2.72 -5.07
CA SER A 77 -13.24 -2.98 -6.20
C SER A 77 -14.03 -4.27 -6.04
#